data_AF-A0A429EBP2-F1
#
_entry.id   AF-A0A429EBP2-F1
#
_cell.length_a   1.000
_cell.length_b   1.000
_cell.length_c   1.000
_cell.angle_alpha   90.00
_cell.angle_beta   90.00
_cell.angle_gamma   90.00
#
_symmetry.space_group_name_H-M   'P 1'
#
loop_
_entity.id
_entity.type
_entity.pdbx_description
1 polymer ?
#
loop_
_entity_poly.entity_id
_entity_poly.type
_entity_poly.pdbx_seq_one_letter_code
_entity_poly.pdbx_strand_id
1 'polypeptide(L)'
;MEPAGARPAPAPGPGTRVEEEWAVTLRSRLDDLGVDPGEYRIRGDADGAWCLRYDGGRWAVYRTDGGERQGAAAFDDPAQAAAYLLGSLLMAPRRAGPIDPLDGEPPLTLLRDRHRTRLAAGTEVDRYGPPSGNMTYAARTPFARRSLPPDWERRPYHVYRLRRPLEALTGTAVPWFDQPGGGTAYLFARPVSALLADGALIEIT
;
A
#
# COMPACT_ATOMS: atom_id res chain seq x y z
N MET A 1 33.96 -39.56 22.36
CA MET A 1 33.75 -39.82 20.93
C MET A 1 32.29 -39.51 20.65
N GLU A 2 32.03 -38.27 20.25
CA GLU A 2 30.69 -37.74 20.00
C GLU A 2 30.23 -38.21 18.61
N PRO A 3 28.99 -38.68 18.42
CA PRO A 3 28.54 -39.11 17.10
C PRO A 3 28.36 -37.88 16.21
N ALA A 4 29.03 -37.88 15.05
CA ALA A 4 28.86 -36.87 14.03
C ALA A 4 27.39 -36.84 13.57
N GLY A 5 26.72 -35.71 13.81
CA GLY A 5 25.34 -35.47 13.38
C GLY A 5 25.20 -35.67 11.88
N ALA A 6 24.28 -36.55 11.48
CA ALA A 6 23.95 -36.76 10.08
C ALA A 6 23.49 -35.43 9.46
N ARG A 7 24.11 -35.07 8.33
CA ARG A 7 23.74 -33.89 7.55
C ARG A 7 22.29 -34.09 7.07
N PRO A 8 21.37 -33.12 7.29
CA PRO A 8 19.99 -33.26 6.84
C PRO A 8 19.96 -33.50 5.33
N ALA A 9 19.05 -34.38 4.90
CA ALA A 9 18.89 -34.73 3.49
C ALA A 9 18.67 -33.45 2.65
N PRO A 10 19.25 -33.36 1.44
CA PRO A 10 19.00 -32.22 0.56
C PRO A 10 17.49 -32.12 0.30
N ALA A 11 16.98 -30.90 0.38
CA ALA A 11 15.58 -30.66 0.10
C ALA A 11 15.22 -31.13 -1.32
N PRO A 12 14.00 -31.64 -1.55
CA PRO A 12 13.59 -32.11 -2.85
C PRO A 12 13.73 -30.99 -3.90
N GLY A 13 14.23 -31.33 -5.08
CA GLY A 13 14.36 -30.41 -6.21
C GLY A 13 13.02 -30.04 -6.86
N PRO A 14 13.03 -29.12 -7.85
CA PRO A 14 11.83 -28.52 -8.42
C PRO A 14 10.94 -29.57 -9.13
N GLY A 15 9.65 -29.60 -8.77
CA GLY A 15 8.60 -30.40 -9.39
C GLY A 15 7.76 -31.31 -8.46
N THR A 16 7.79 -31.14 -7.13
CA THR A 16 7.06 -32.04 -6.20
C THR A 16 5.73 -31.45 -5.69
N ARG A 17 4.75 -32.30 -5.38
CA ARG A 17 3.39 -31.91 -4.90
C ARG A 17 3.39 -31.01 -3.65
N VAL A 18 4.38 -31.20 -2.77
CA VAL A 18 4.60 -30.38 -1.57
C VAL A 18 5.02 -28.94 -1.95
N GLU A 19 5.62 -28.73 -3.12
CA GLU A 19 5.98 -27.40 -3.59
C GLU A 19 4.79 -26.55 -4.01
N GLU A 20 3.72 -27.17 -4.49
CA GLU A 20 2.50 -26.45 -4.87
C GLU A 20 1.78 -25.93 -3.62
N GLU A 21 1.80 -26.71 -2.53
CA GLU A 21 1.08 -26.39 -1.29
C GLU A 21 1.66 -25.16 -0.58
N TRP A 22 2.98 -25.04 -0.43
CA TRP A 22 3.55 -23.87 0.25
C TRP A 22 3.37 -22.59 -0.57
N ALA A 23 3.47 -22.66 -1.90
CA ALA A 23 3.35 -21.49 -2.76
C ALA A 23 1.91 -20.98 -2.79
N VAL A 24 0.93 -21.88 -2.83
CA VAL A 24 -0.49 -21.56 -2.70
C VAL A 24 -0.79 -20.98 -1.31
N THR A 25 -0.28 -21.61 -0.25
CA THR A 25 -0.46 -21.12 1.13
C THR A 25 0.15 -19.74 1.33
N LEU A 26 1.35 -19.49 0.80
CA LEU A 26 2.00 -18.18 0.89
C LEU A 26 1.20 -17.11 0.17
N ARG A 27 0.74 -17.37 -1.07
CA ARG A 27 -0.08 -16.42 -1.82
C ARG A 27 -1.38 -16.10 -1.10
N SER A 28 -2.11 -17.12 -0.64
CA SER A 28 -3.33 -16.94 0.14
C SER A 28 -3.10 -16.04 1.36
N ARG A 29 -2.00 -16.27 2.11
CA ARG A 29 -1.68 -15.43 3.29
C ARG A 29 -1.30 -14.00 2.91
N LEU A 30 -0.56 -13.80 1.82
CA LEU A 30 -0.19 -12.47 1.35
C LEU A 30 -1.44 -11.69 0.91
N ASP A 31 -2.38 -12.35 0.25
CA ASP A 31 -3.67 -11.79 -0.15
C ASP A 31 -4.52 -11.43 1.08
N ASP A 32 -4.64 -12.33 2.06
CA ASP A 32 -5.36 -12.08 3.33
C ASP A 32 -4.76 -10.90 4.12
N LEU A 33 -3.46 -10.68 4.00
CA LEU A 33 -2.73 -9.58 4.66
C LEU A 33 -2.67 -8.30 3.82
N GLY A 34 -3.25 -8.31 2.62
CA GLY A 34 -3.33 -7.16 1.72
C GLY A 34 -1.97 -6.69 1.20
N VAL A 35 -1.02 -7.60 1.00
CA VAL A 35 0.26 -7.30 0.36
C VAL A 35 0.03 -7.13 -1.14
N ASP A 36 0.55 -6.05 -1.73
CA ASP A 36 0.41 -5.78 -3.15
C ASP A 36 1.14 -6.87 -3.98
N PRO A 37 0.48 -7.54 -4.95
CA PRO A 37 1.11 -8.51 -5.84
C PRO A 37 2.29 -7.96 -6.67
N GLY A 38 2.45 -6.64 -6.76
CA GLY A 38 3.60 -5.96 -7.34
C GLY A 38 4.83 -5.92 -6.42
N GLU A 39 4.66 -6.07 -5.11
CA GLU A 39 5.77 -6.04 -4.14
C GLU A 39 6.55 -7.36 -4.08
N TYR A 40 6.05 -8.43 -4.71
CA TYR A 40 6.71 -9.73 -4.68
C TYR A 40 6.67 -10.53 -5.99
N ARG A 41 7.62 -11.47 -6.12
CA ARG A 41 7.63 -12.53 -7.13
C ARG A 41 7.99 -13.86 -6.50
N ILE A 42 7.13 -14.86 -6.70
CA ILE A 42 7.38 -16.25 -6.31
C ILE A 42 7.76 -17.02 -7.57
N ARG A 43 8.90 -17.71 -7.54
CA ARG A 43 9.53 -18.43 -8.66
C ARG A 43 9.92 -17.54 -9.84
N GLY A 44 10.29 -16.29 -9.57
CA GLY A 44 10.71 -15.37 -10.61
C GLY A 44 11.40 -14.15 -10.04
N ASP A 45 11.81 -13.27 -10.94
CA ASP A 45 12.50 -12.03 -10.64
C ASP A 45 11.64 -10.84 -11.08
N ALA A 46 11.61 -9.78 -10.26
CA ALA A 46 11.15 -8.47 -10.67
C ALA A 46 11.96 -7.39 -9.96
N ASP A 47 12.30 -6.36 -10.71
CA ASP A 47 12.98 -5.19 -10.16
C ASP A 47 12.05 -4.42 -9.20
N GLY A 48 12.59 -3.97 -8.08
CA GLY A 48 11.86 -3.31 -7.01
C GLY A 48 11.05 -4.22 -6.07
N ALA A 49 10.91 -5.52 -6.39
CA ALA A 49 10.12 -6.49 -5.64
C ALA A 49 11.00 -7.45 -4.82
N TRP A 50 10.42 -8.02 -3.76
CA TRP A 50 10.98 -9.18 -3.08
C TRP A 50 10.75 -10.45 -3.91
N CYS A 51 11.81 -11.15 -4.23
CA CYS A 51 11.82 -12.32 -5.08
C CYS A 51 12.15 -13.56 -4.23
N LEU A 52 11.40 -14.63 -4.42
CA LEU A 52 11.73 -15.97 -3.91
C LEU A 52 11.92 -16.89 -5.11
N ARG A 53 13.10 -17.47 -5.26
CA ARG A 53 13.48 -18.28 -6.41
C ARG A 53 14.32 -19.48 -5.99
N TYR A 54 14.14 -20.62 -6.67
CA TYR A 54 15.08 -21.73 -6.57
C TYR A 54 16.23 -21.51 -7.54
N ASP A 55 17.44 -21.30 -7.02
CA ASP A 55 18.67 -21.19 -7.80
C ASP A 55 19.84 -21.89 -7.09
N GLY A 56 20.76 -22.47 -7.88
CA GLY A 56 21.94 -23.14 -7.32
C GLY A 56 21.67 -24.28 -6.34
N GLY A 57 20.49 -24.91 -6.39
CA GLY A 57 20.10 -25.99 -5.47
C GLY A 57 19.53 -25.51 -4.13
N ARG A 58 19.26 -24.21 -3.97
CA ARG A 58 18.69 -23.62 -2.75
C ARG A 58 17.58 -22.63 -3.10
N TRP A 59 16.70 -22.37 -2.14
CA TRP A 59 15.72 -21.29 -2.23
C TRP A 59 16.35 -19.99 -1.79
N ALA A 60 16.47 -19.04 -2.71
CA ALA A 60 16.96 -17.70 -2.45
C ALA A 60 15.78 -16.73 -2.29
N VAL A 61 15.81 -15.90 -1.24
CA VAL A 61 14.92 -14.75 -1.06
C VAL A 61 15.76 -13.49 -1.05
N TYR A 62 15.47 -12.55 -1.94
CA TYR A 62 16.24 -11.33 -2.12
C TYR A 62 15.34 -10.24 -2.68
N ARG A 63 15.81 -8.99 -2.65
CA ARG A 63 15.20 -7.90 -3.39
C ARG A 63 16.10 -7.51 -4.55
N THR A 64 15.54 -7.26 -5.72
CA THR A 64 16.30 -6.68 -6.83
C THR A 64 16.06 -5.17 -6.86
N ASP A 65 17.11 -4.36 -6.88
CA ASP A 65 17.02 -2.90 -7.08
C ASP A 65 18.11 -2.47 -8.07
N GLY A 66 17.71 -1.96 -9.24
CA GLY A 66 18.65 -1.59 -10.30
C GLY A 66 19.41 -2.79 -10.88
N GLY A 67 18.83 -4.00 -10.81
CA GLY A 67 19.46 -5.24 -11.27
C GLY A 67 20.42 -5.89 -10.27
N GLU A 68 20.70 -5.26 -9.13
CA GLU A 68 21.51 -5.85 -8.06
C GLU A 68 20.63 -6.54 -7.01
N ARG A 69 21.05 -7.73 -6.56
CA ARG A 69 20.37 -8.48 -5.48
C ARG A 69 20.82 -7.96 -4.12
N GLN A 70 19.87 -7.43 -3.34
CA GLN A 70 20.05 -6.97 -1.98
C GLN A 70 19.36 -7.89 -0.98
N GLY A 71 19.93 -8.00 0.24
CA GLY A 71 19.31 -8.72 1.37
C GLY A 71 19.09 -10.21 1.11
N ALA A 72 19.94 -10.83 0.29
CA ALA A 72 19.79 -12.22 -0.13
C ALA A 72 20.00 -13.20 1.02
N ALA A 73 18.99 -14.03 1.30
CA ALA A 73 19.06 -15.17 2.20
C ALA A 73 18.79 -16.46 1.41
N ALA A 74 19.51 -17.54 1.75
CA ALA A 74 19.40 -18.83 1.08
C ALA A 74 18.96 -19.92 2.07
N PHE A 75 18.00 -20.74 1.66
CA PHE A 75 17.34 -21.75 2.48
C PHE A 75 17.33 -23.08 1.73
N ASP A 76 17.41 -24.17 2.48
CA ASP A 76 17.24 -25.50 1.92
C ASP A 76 15.74 -25.86 1.87
N ASP A 77 14.96 -25.47 2.87
CA ASP A 77 13.51 -25.72 2.94
C ASP A 77 12.68 -24.58 2.30
N PRO A 78 11.80 -24.87 1.32
CA PRO A 78 10.91 -23.87 0.72
C PRO A 78 9.96 -23.21 1.74
N ALA A 79 9.51 -23.93 2.77
CA ALA A 79 8.62 -23.36 3.78
C ALA A 79 9.34 -22.29 4.62
N GLN A 80 10.63 -22.48 4.91
CA GLN A 80 11.47 -21.48 5.58
C GLN A 80 11.70 -20.26 4.69
N ALA A 81 11.99 -20.46 3.40
CA ALA A 81 12.09 -19.37 2.45
C ALA A 81 10.77 -18.57 2.34
N ALA A 82 9.63 -19.27 2.29
CA ALA A 82 8.31 -18.65 2.25
C ALA A 82 8.01 -17.83 3.51
N ALA A 83 8.33 -18.36 4.69
CA ALA A 83 8.17 -17.65 5.96
C ALA A 83 9.08 -16.41 6.02
N TYR A 84 10.31 -16.52 5.54
CA TYR A 84 11.24 -15.39 5.45
C TYR A 84 10.72 -14.31 4.48
N LEU A 85 10.25 -14.68 3.29
CA LEU A 85 9.64 -13.74 2.34
C LEU A 85 8.44 -13.02 2.95
N LEU A 86 7.53 -13.76 3.59
CA LEU A 86 6.37 -13.19 4.27
C LEU A 86 6.80 -12.19 5.35
N GLY A 87 7.75 -12.57 6.22
CA GLY A 87 8.30 -11.69 7.25
C GLY A 87 8.94 -10.43 6.65
N SER A 88 9.78 -10.59 5.64
CA SER A 88 10.43 -9.49 4.92
C SER A 88 9.44 -8.50 4.32
N LEU A 89 8.35 -8.99 3.71
CA LEU A 89 7.28 -8.15 3.14
C LEU A 89 6.49 -7.39 4.22
N LEU A 90 6.18 -8.05 5.34
CA LEU A 90 5.44 -7.42 6.44
C LEU A 90 6.28 -6.41 7.23
N MET A 91 7.60 -6.61 7.27
CA MET A 91 8.55 -5.74 7.97
C MET A 91 9.13 -4.65 7.07
N ALA A 92 9.07 -4.82 5.74
CA ALA A 92 9.51 -3.80 4.80
C ALA A 92 8.69 -2.52 5.00
N PRO A 93 9.31 -1.33 4.82
CA PRO A 93 8.54 -0.11 4.70
C PRO A 93 7.61 -0.29 3.49
N ARG A 94 6.31 -0.45 3.74
CA ARG A 94 5.29 -0.61 2.68
C ARG A 94 5.54 0.47 1.64
N ARG A 95 5.91 0.08 0.40
CA ARG A 95 6.01 1.05 -0.68
C ARG A 95 4.58 1.38 -1.00
N ALA A 96 4.06 2.47 -0.43
CA ALA A 96 2.72 2.91 -0.71
C ALA A 96 2.60 3.07 -2.24
N GLY A 97 1.81 2.19 -2.88
CA GLY A 97 1.53 2.23 -4.31
C GLY A 97 0.97 3.59 -4.75
N PRO A 98 0.77 3.81 -6.04
CA PRO A 98 0.18 5.06 -6.52
C PRO A 98 -1.13 5.35 -5.78
N ILE A 99 -1.30 6.61 -5.37
CA ILE A 99 -2.53 7.07 -4.73
C ILE A 99 -3.37 7.72 -5.81
N ASP A 100 -4.33 6.97 -6.32
CA ASP A 100 -5.23 7.40 -7.39
C ASP A 100 -6.63 7.73 -6.85
N PRO A 101 -7.39 8.61 -7.55
CA PRO A 101 -8.78 8.89 -7.20
C PRO A 101 -9.63 7.63 -7.36
N LEU A 102 -10.52 7.38 -6.39
CA LEU A 102 -11.53 6.33 -6.50
C LEU A 102 -12.67 6.73 -7.45
N ASP A 103 -13.53 5.77 -7.78
CA ASP A 103 -14.70 6.00 -8.64
C ASP A 103 -15.55 7.18 -8.14
N GLY A 104 -15.85 8.10 -9.07
CA GLY A 104 -16.65 9.29 -8.79
C GLY A 104 -15.88 10.44 -8.13
N GLU A 105 -14.59 10.28 -7.81
CA GLU A 105 -13.72 11.37 -7.38
C GLU A 105 -13.25 12.22 -8.58
N PRO A 106 -12.88 13.50 -8.35
CA PRO A 106 -12.32 14.33 -9.40
C PRO A 106 -10.98 13.77 -9.91
N PRO A 107 -10.64 13.99 -11.19
CA PRO A 107 -9.36 13.56 -11.73
C PRO A 107 -8.21 14.33 -11.06
N LEU A 108 -7.02 13.71 -11.00
CA LEU A 108 -5.85 14.35 -10.39
C LEU A 108 -5.39 15.63 -11.11
N THR A 109 -5.84 15.88 -12.33
CA THR A 109 -5.61 17.15 -13.04
C THR A 109 -6.24 18.34 -12.34
N LEU A 110 -7.19 18.13 -11.41
CA LEU A 110 -7.70 19.14 -10.49
C LEU A 110 -6.61 19.70 -9.56
N LEU A 111 -5.52 18.96 -9.34
CA LEU A 111 -4.47 19.30 -8.38
C LEU A 111 -3.15 19.63 -9.08
N ARG A 112 -2.62 20.82 -8.78
CA ARG A 112 -1.23 21.19 -9.07
C ARG A 112 -0.31 20.93 -7.88
N ASP A 113 1.00 20.96 -8.11
CA ASP A 113 2.04 20.82 -7.09
C ASP A 113 1.90 19.53 -6.25
N ARG A 114 1.46 18.45 -6.92
CA ARG A 114 1.16 17.18 -6.29
C ARG A 114 2.43 16.54 -5.74
N HIS A 115 2.41 16.19 -4.47
CA HIS A 115 3.48 15.45 -3.82
C HIS A 115 2.93 14.58 -2.69
N ARG A 116 3.69 13.56 -2.30
CA ARG A 116 3.33 12.74 -1.13
C ARG A 116 3.67 13.50 0.14
N THR A 117 2.78 13.41 1.12
CA THR A 117 3.01 13.96 2.45
C THR A 117 2.52 13.00 3.52
N ARG A 118 3.02 13.18 4.73
CA ARG A 118 2.57 12.46 5.92
C ARG A 118 1.85 13.45 6.83
N LEU A 119 0.53 13.34 6.91
CA LEU A 119 -0.29 14.14 7.79
C LEU A 119 -0.12 13.67 9.22
N ALA A 120 -0.06 14.61 10.17
CA ALA A 120 0.10 14.30 11.57
C ALA A 120 -1.22 13.79 12.18
N ALA A 121 -1.12 13.09 13.32
CA ALA A 121 -2.29 12.85 14.16
C ALA A 121 -2.87 14.20 14.62
N GLY A 122 -4.19 14.29 14.69
CA GLY A 122 -4.91 15.51 15.02
C GLY A 122 -5.22 16.42 13.83
N THR A 123 -4.62 16.19 12.65
CA THR A 123 -5.00 16.92 11.43
C THR A 123 -6.48 16.71 11.12
N GLU A 124 -7.18 17.79 10.78
CA GLU A 124 -8.59 17.77 10.40
C GLU A 124 -8.73 17.91 8.89
N VAL A 125 -9.54 17.05 8.30
CA VAL A 125 -9.88 17.05 6.88
C VAL A 125 -11.39 16.94 6.71
N ASP A 126 -11.92 17.42 5.60
CA ASP A 126 -13.37 17.36 5.33
C ASP A 126 -13.67 16.93 3.89
N ARG A 127 -14.93 16.60 3.60
CA ARG A 127 -15.39 16.34 2.23
C ARG A 127 -16.88 16.62 2.07
N TYR A 128 -17.27 16.86 0.82
CA TYR A 128 -18.65 16.82 0.37
C TYR A 128 -18.91 15.50 -0.37
N GLY A 129 -19.72 14.61 0.21
CA GLY A 129 -20.07 13.31 -0.36
C GLY A 129 -19.77 12.12 0.56
N PRO A 130 -20.18 10.91 0.13
CA PRO A 130 -20.19 9.71 0.97
C PRO A 130 -18.77 9.24 1.35
N PRO A 131 -18.57 8.52 2.47
CA PRO A 131 -17.25 8.05 2.89
C PRO A 131 -16.63 6.97 1.99
N SER A 132 -17.32 6.52 0.94
CA SER A 132 -16.77 5.58 -0.06
C SER A 132 -15.67 6.20 -0.94
N GLY A 133 -15.54 7.53 -0.94
CA GLY A 133 -14.48 8.23 -1.66
C GLY A 133 -13.19 8.41 -0.83
N ASN A 134 -12.12 8.84 -1.47
CA ASN A 134 -10.80 9.04 -0.84
C ASN A 134 -10.25 10.47 -0.95
N MET A 135 -10.91 11.39 -1.65
CA MET A 135 -10.49 12.79 -1.70
C MET A 135 -11.13 13.58 -0.56
N THR A 136 -10.30 14.36 0.11
CA THR A 136 -10.67 15.29 1.18
C THR A 136 -9.96 16.62 0.98
N TYR A 137 -10.35 17.64 1.72
CA TYR A 137 -9.67 18.93 1.78
C TYR A 137 -9.24 19.22 3.21
N ALA A 138 -8.28 20.13 3.40
CA ALA A 138 -8.02 20.70 4.71
C ALA A 138 -9.34 21.23 5.30
N ALA A 139 -9.66 20.86 6.54
CA ALA A 139 -10.95 21.19 7.13
C ALA A 139 -11.26 22.69 7.06
N ARG A 140 -12.54 23.02 6.82
CA ARG A 140 -13.06 24.39 6.68
C ARG A 140 -12.55 25.13 5.43
N THR A 141 -11.99 24.43 4.44
CA THR A 141 -11.70 25.01 3.13
C THR A 141 -13.00 25.48 2.47
N PRO A 142 -13.18 26.76 2.11
CA PRO A 142 -14.40 27.24 1.45
C PRO A 142 -14.69 26.46 0.17
N PHE A 143 -15.96 26.21 -0.17
CA PHE A 143 -16.33 25.39 -1.33
C PHE A 143 -15.66 25.88 -2.63
N ALA A 144 -15.71 27.19 -2.90
CA ALA A 144 -15.07 27.82 -4.06
C ALA A 144 -13.54 27.66 -4.13
N ARG A 145 -12.88 27.29 -3.04
CA ARG A 145 -11.44 26.98 -3.02
C ARG A 145 -11.15 25.53 -3.41
N ARG A 146 -12.18 24.69 -3.56
CA ARG A 146 -12.05 23.26 -3.87
C ARG A 146 -12.10 22.96 -5.36
N SER A 147 -12.70 23.85 -6.15
CA SER A 147 -12.90 23.68 -7.60
C SER A 147 -13.65 22.41 -7.94
N LEU A 148 -14.63 22.05 -7.11
CA LEU A 148 -15.51 20.89 -7.31
C LEU A 148 -16.73 21.29 -8.14
N PRO A 149 -17.41 20.34 -8.82
CA PRO A 149 -18.64 20.66 -9.52
C PRO A 149 -19.66 21.33 -8.58
N PRO A 150 -20.32 22.44 -8.97
CA PRO A 150 -21.17 23.22 -8.06
C PRO A 150 -22.26 22.42 -7.34
N ASP A 151 -22.86 21.44 -8.02
CA ASP A 151 -23.89 20.59 -7.43
C ASP A 151 -23.38 19.72 -6.26
N TRP A 152 -22.06 19.55 -6.12
CA TRP A 152 -21.47 18.80 -5.01
C TRP A 152 -21.59 19.54 -3.67
N GLU A 153 -21.77 20.86 -3.68
CA GLU A 153 -21.98 21.65 -2.45
C GLU A 153 -23.22 21.18 -1.68
N ARG A 154 -24.20 20.60 -2.39
CA ARG A 154 -25.44 20.04 -1.80
C ARG A 154 -25.27 18.62 -1.26
N ARG A 155 -24.11 17.99 -1.44
CA ARG A 155 -23.83 16.65 -0.89
C ARG A 155 -23.64 16.74 0.63
N PRO A 156 -23.85 15.62 1.35
CA PRO A 156 -23.52 15.54 2.78
C PRO A 156 -22.09 16.02 3.06
N TYR A 157 -21.95 16.92 4.02
CA TYR A 157 -20.67 17.47 4.45
C TYR A 157 -20.21 16.74 5.70
N HIS A 158 -18.97 16.27 5.67
CA HIS A 158 -18.37 15.48 6.75
C HIS A 158 -17.01 16.02 7.11
N VAL A 159 -16.69 16.03 8.41
CA VAL A 159 -15.38 16.43 8.94
C VAL A 159 -14.78 15.25 9.69
N TYR A 160 -13.49 15.01 9.48
CA TYR A 160 -12.75 13.91 10.08
C TYR A 160 -11.49 14.42 10.75
N ARG A 161 -11.08 13.74 11.82
CA ARG A 161 -9.79 13.96 12.48
C ARG A 161 -8.94 12.71 12.40
N LEU A 162 -7.68 12.89 12.02
CA LEU A 162 -6.69 11.82 12.02
C LEU A 162 -6.35 11.39 13.45
N ARG A 163 -6.41 10.09 13.73
CA ARG A 163 -6.03 9.50 15.02
C ARG A 163 -4.56 9.12 15.10
N ARG A 164 -3.93 8.93 13.95
CA ARG A 164 -2.52 8.58 13.78
C ARG A 164 -1.97 9.21 12.49
N PRO A 165 -0.64 9.29 12.31
CA PRO A 165 -0.09 9.81 11.06
C PRO A 165 -0.51 8.98 9.85
N LEU A 166 -0.98 9.63 8.78
CA LEU A 166 -1.40 8.99 7.53
C LEU A 166 -0.66 9.57 6.33
N GLU A 167 -0.31 8.70 5.38
CA GLU A 167 0.19 9.14 4.08
C GLU A 167 -0.97 9.57 3.18
N ALA A 168 -0.75 10.66 2.45
CA ALA A 168 -1.68 11.18 1.46
C ALA A 168 -0.89 11.74 0.27
N LEU A 169 -1.52 11.71 -0.91
CA LEU A 169 -1.14 12.60 -1.99
C LEU A 169 -1.80 13.96 -1.72
N THR A 170 -1.00 15.00 -1.60
CA THR A 170 -1.48 16.36 -1.40
C THR A 170 -1.26 17.18 -2.66
N GLY A 171 -2.10 18.20 -2.85
CA GLY A 171 -1.95 19.17 -3.93
C GLY A 171 -2.86 20.37 -3.75
N THR A 172 -2.66 21.38 -4.58
CA THR A 172 -3.48 22.61 -4.56
C THR A 172 -4.50 22.54 -5.67
N ALA A 173 -5.78 22.76 -5.36
CA ALA A 173 -6.84 22.84 -6.36
C ALA A 173 -6.54 23.96 -7.38
N VAL A 174 -6.54 23.62 -8.67
CA VAL A 174 -6.45 24.61 -9.75
C VAL A 174 -7.79 25.33 -9.93
N PRO A 175 -7.84 26.55 -10.49
CA PRO A 175 -9.11 27.17 -10.87
C PRO A 175 -9.88 26.27 -11.85
N TRP A 176 -11.14 25.95 -11.54
CA TRP A 176 -12.01 25.12 -12.38
C TRP A 176 -13.49 25.34 -12.00
N PHE A 177 -14.44 24.98 -12.87
CA PHE A 177 -15.88 25.20 -12.67
C PHE A 177 -16.22 26.65 -12.23
N ASP A 178 -15.59 27.64 -12.87
CA ASP A 178 -15.71 29.08 -12.55
C ASP A 178 -15.38 29.43 -11.09
N GLN A 179 -14.60 28.59 -10.42
CA GLN A 179 -14.14 28.78 -9.06
C GLN A 179 -12.63 29.11 -9.03
N PRO A 180 -12.19 29.95 -8.09
CA PRO A 180 -10.79 30.37 -7.98
C PRO A 180 -9.83 29.24 -7.56
N GLY A 181 -10.33 28.17 -6.92
CA GLY A 181 -9.48 27.12 -6.38
C GLY A 181 -8.51 27.61 -5.30
N GLY A 182 -7.40 26.90 -5.13
CA GLY A 182 -6.35 27.24 -4.16
C GLY A 182 -6.45 26.54 -2.82
N GLY A 183 -7.46 25.70 -2.60
CA GLY A 183 -7.57 24.86 -1.41
C GLY A 183 -6.62 23.67 -1.46
N THR A 184 -6.15 23.23 -0.29
CA THR A 184 -5.31 22.05 -0.15
C THR A 184 -6.18 20.79 -0.09
N ALA A 185 -5.99 19.89 -1.05
CA ALA A 185 -6.63 18.59 -1.06
C ALA A 185 -5.69 17.51 -0.53
N TYR A 186 -6.26 16.51 0.13
CA TYR A 186 -5.59 15.30 0.56
C TYR A 186 -6.34 14.08 0.02
N LEU A 187 -5.64 13.29 -0.79
CA LEU A 187 -6.12 12.04 -1.35
C LEU A 187 -5.46 10.89 -0.59
N PHE A 188 -6.25 10.00 -0.01
CA PHE A 188 -5.74 8.85 0.73
C PHE A 188 -5.68 7.59 -0.15
N ALA A 189 -4.79 6.66 0.19
CA ALA A 189 -4.67 5.39 -0.54
C ALA A 189 -5.89 4.46 -0.42
N ARG A 190 -6.78 4.71 0.55
CA ARG A 190 -7.98 3.92 0.86
C ARG A 190 -9.18 4.84 1.04
N PRO A 191 -10.41 4.35 0.80
CA PRO A 191 -11.61 5.14 1.04
C PRO A 191 -11.72 5.55 2.50
N VAL A 192 -12.37 6.70 2.75
CA VAL A 192 -12.60 7.23 4.09
C VAL A 192 -13.31 6.21 4.98
N SER A 193 -14.24 5.43 4.44
CA SER A 193 -14.95 4.36 5.15
C SER A 193 -14.01 3.30 5.72
N ALA A 194 -12.96 2.91 4.98
CA ALA A 194 -11.97 1.95 5.48
C ALA A 194 -11.07 2.57 6.56
N LEU A 195 -10.74 3.85 6.43
CA LEU A 195 -9.97 4.59 7.43
C LEU A 195 -10.76 4.84 8.73
N LEU A 196 -12.09 4.96 8.63
CA LEU A 196 -12.98 4.98 9.79
C LEU A 196 -13.04 3.60 10.44
N ALA A 197 -13.24 2.54 9.65
CA ALA A 197 -13.36 1.17 10.14
C ALA A 197 -12.12 0.68 10.90
N ASP A 198 -10.92 1.07 10.47
CA ASP A 198 -9.67 0.71 11.15
C ASP A 198 -9.22 1.72 12.22
N GLY A 199 -10.03 2.76 12.48
CA GLY A 199 -9.77 3.77 13.50
C GLY A 199 -8.64 4.76 13.17
N ALA A 200 -8.16 4.80 11.92
CA ALA A 200 -7.22 5.83 11.46
C ALA A 200 -7.84 7.23 11.42
N LEU A 201 -9.12 7.31 11.07
CA LEU A 201 -9.94 8.52 11.13
C LEU A 201 -11.06 8.34 12.15
N ILE A 202 -11.50 9.45 12.71
CA ILE A 202 -12.79 9.57 13.39
C ILE A 202 -13.58 10.69 12.73
N GLU A 203 -14.89 10.52 12.60
CA GLU A 203 -15.78 11.61 12.22
C GLU A 203 -15.99 12.53 13.42
N ILE A 204 -15.95 13.84 13.18
CA ILE A 204 -16.13 14.87 14.21
C ILE A 204 -17.29 15.78 13.80
N THR A 205 -18.09 16.16 14.80
CA THR A 205 -19.31 16.97 14.66
C THR A 205 -19.02 18.46 14.71
#